data_AF-A0AAV7DRI4-F1
#
_entry.id   AF-A0AAV7DRI4-F1
#
_cell.length_a   1.000
_cell.length_b   1.000
_cell.length_c   1.000
_cell.angle_alpha   90.00
_cell.angle_beta   90.00
_cell.angle_gamma   90.00
#
_symmetry.space_group_name_H-M   'P 1'
#
loop_
_entity.id
_entity.type
_entity.pdbx_description
1 polymer ?
#
loop_
_entity_poly.entity_id
_entity_poly.type
_entity_poly.pdbx_seq_one_letter_code
_entity_poly.pdbx_strand_id
1 'polypeptide(L)'
;MAALRLFLLSLSLLAVSANSRSLLPSSTPKPPINVSYVVCDEARYLALGLDMKAYSFCDKSLPFQVRAKDLVDRMTLEEKAQQLGNTALGVDRLGLLPYEWWSEALHGVSNVGPGTRFNKNVVPGATSFPCPIHSAAAFNEKLWKTIGQVVSTEARAMFNLGMAGLTYWSPNINVVRDPRWGRALETPGEDPTWAGTRRWRT
;
A
#
# COMPACT_ATOMS: atom_id res chain seq x y z
N MET A 1 54.39 -10.59 57.67
CA MET A 1 53.42 -9.56 57.24
C MET A 1 52.62 -10.12 56.09
N ALA A 2 51.30 -10.05 56.22
CA ALA A 2 50.33 -10.89 55.54
C ALA A 2 50.11 -10.52 54.06
N ALA A 3 49.84 -11.54 53.27
CA ALA A 3 49.33 -11.48 51.90
C ALA A 3 47.94 -10.83 51.86
N LEU A 4 47.68 -9.97 50.87
CA LEU A 4 46.32 -9.54 50.57
C LEU A 4 46.08 -9.59 49.06
N ARG A 5 45.31 -10.61 48.67
CA ARG A 5 44.71 -10.81 47.34
C ARG A 5 43.66 -9.72 47.13
N LEU A 6 43.78 -8.91 46.07
CA LEU A 6 42.66 -8.09 45.61
C LEU A 6 41.84 -8.86 44.57
N PHE A 7 40.57 -9.01 44.91
CA PHE A 7 39.50 -9.64 44.14
C PHE A 7 39.19 -8.84 42.85
N LEU A 8 39.10 -9.55 41.73
CA LEU A 8 38.48 -9.08 40.49
C LEU A 8 36.95 -9.12 40.66
N LEU A 9 36.31 -7.95 40.63
CA LEU A 9 34.86 -7.79 40.51
C LEU A 9 34.58 -6.86 39.32
N SER A 10 34.47 -7.41 38.12
CA SER A 10 33.91 -6.70 36.96
C SER A 10 32.61 -7.38 36.52
N LEU A 11 31.53 -6.78 37.02
CA LEU A 11 30.16 -6.68 36.50
C LEU A 11 29.88 -7.45 35.19
N SER A 12 29.19 -8.58 35.31
CA SER A 12 28.48 -9.22 34.20
C SER A 12 27.20 -8.44 33.89
N LEU A 13 27.24 -7.56 32.88
CA LEU A 13 26.02 -7.04 32.25
C LEU A 13 25.35 -8.20 31.48
N LEU A 14 24.31 -8.78 32.07
CA LEU A 14 23.31 -9.56 31.34
C LEU A 14 22.54 -8.60 30.42
N ALA A 15 22.93 -8.53 29.16
CA ALA A 15 22.10 -7.97 28.11
C ALA A 15 20.87 -8.88 27.95
N VAL A 16 19.75 -8.48 28.56
CA VAL A 16 18.43 -9.02 28.21
C VAL A 16 18.15 -8.53 26.78
N SER A 17 18.51 -9.36 25.80
CA SER A 17 18.03 -9.23 24.44
C SER A 17 16.50 -9.36 24.50
N ALA A 18 15.81 -8.21 24.41
CA ALA A 18 14.38 -8.17 24.21
C ALA A 18 14.08 -8.72 22.82
N ASN A 19 14.01 -10.05 22.75
CA ASN A 19 13.51 -10.80 21.61
C ASN A 19 12.00 -10.53 21.52
N SER A 20 11.64 -9.33 21.06
CA SER A 20 10.29 -8.97 20.67
C SER A 20 10.03 -9.63 19.32
N ARG A 21 9.87 -10.96 19.34
CA ARG A 21 9.17 -11.68 18.27
C ARG A 21 7.80 -11.05 18.17
N SER A 22 7.59 -10.29 17.11
CA SER A 22 6.29 -9.85 16.62
C SER A 22 5.29 -11.01 16.71
N LEU A 23 4.30 -10.89 17.58
CA LEU A 23 3.16 -11.82 17.68
C LEU A 23 2.16 -11.64 16.52
N LEU A 24 2.56 -11.03 15.41
CA LEU A 24 1.77 -10.98 14.19
C LEU A 24 2.02 -12.28 13.41
N PRO A 25 0.99 -13.08 13.08
CA PRO A 25 1.16 -14.27 12.27
C PRO A 25 1.74 -13.87 10.90
N SER A 26 2.97 -14.27 10.61
CA SER A 26 3.65 -14.01 9.33
C SER A 26 3.20 -14.98 8.23
N SER A 27 1.91 -15.30 8.16
CA SER A 27 1.40 -16.30 7.24
C SER A 27 -0.08 -16.07 6.90
N THR A 28 -0.39 -14.96 6.24
CA THR A 28 -1.50 -15.03 5.29
C THR A 28 -1.01 -15.87 4.11
N PRO A 29 -1.64 -17.03 3.80
CA PRO A 29 -1.27 -17.83 2.64
C PRO A 29 -1.32 -16.94 1.39
N LYS A 30 -0.25 -16.97 0.60
CA LYS A 30 -0.19 -16.28 -0.68
C LYS A 30 -1.34 -16.80 -1.55
N PRO A 31 -2.30 -15.97 -1.99
CA PRO A 31 -3.25 -16.43 -2.97
C PRO A 31 -2.47 -16.84 -4.23
N PRO A 32 -2.72 -18.02 -4.81
CA PRO A 32 -2.09 -18.41 -6.06
C PRO A 32 -2.38 -17.38 -7.17
N ILE A 33 -1.53 -17.37 -8.19
CA ILE A 33 -1.57 -16.43 -9.34
C ILE A 33 -2.92 -16.45 -10.08
N ASN A 34 -3.81 -17.41 -9.79
CA ASN A 34 -5.13 -17.59 -10.39
C ASN A 34 -6.32 -17.20 -9.49
N VAL A 35 -6.09 -16.50 -8.37
CA VAL A 35 -7.21 -16.02 -7.52
C VAL A 35 -7.66 -14.65 -8.02
N SER A 36 -8.95 -14.52 -8.31
CA SER A 36 -9.60 -13.24 -8.55
C SER A 36 -9.48 -12.36 -7.30
N TYR A 37 -8.75 -11.25 -7.41
CA TYR A 37 -8.61 -10.23 -6.35
C TYR A 37 -9.87 -9.35 -6.22
N VAL A 38 -10.94 -9.72 -6.91
CA VAL A 38 -12.24 -9.06 -6.83
C VAL A 38 -12.94 -9.50 -5.54
N VAL A 39 -13.37 -8.52 -4.75
CA VAL A 39 -14.04 -8.76 -3.45
C VAL A 39 -15.34 -9.54 -3.59
N CYS A 40 -16.05 -9.40 -4.71
CA CYS A 40 -17.29 -10.12 -4.99
C CYS A 40 -17.06 -11.04 -6.19
N ASP A 41 -16.61 -12.26 -5.88
CA ASP A 41 -16.32 -13.31 -6.84
C ASP A 41 -17.15 -14.54 -6.46
N GLU A 42 -18.06 -14.96 -7.35
CA GLU A 42 -19.05 -16.00 -7.05
C GLU A 42 -18.38 -17.35 -6.77
N ALA A 43 -17.34 -17.71 -7.54
CA ALA A 43 -16.61 -18.96 -7.34
C ALA A 43 -15.91 -19.01 -5.98
N ARG A 44 -15.32 -17.90 -5.55
CA ARG A 44 -14.68 -17.79 -4.23
C ARG A 44 -15.70 -17.85 -3.08
N TYR A 45 -16.85 -17.18 -3.22
CA TYR A 45 -17.89 -17.22 -2.19
C TYR A 45 -18.46 -18.63 -2.05
N LEU A 46 -18.71 -19.31 -3.18
CA LEU A 46 -19.12 -20.70 -3.18
C LEU A 46 -18.08 -21.62 -2.51
N ALA A 47 -16.80 -21.43 -2.79
CA ALA A 47 -15.72 -22.19 -2.16
C ALA A 47 -15.60 -21.96 -0.64
N LEU A 48 -16.02 -20.78 -0.15
CA LEU A 48 -16.08 -20.44 1.27
C LEU A 48 -17.41 -20.86 1.94
N GLY A 49 -18.34 -21.46 1.18
CA GLY A 49 -19.68 -21.80 1.69
C GLY A 49 -20.55 -20.57 1.97
N LEU A 50 -20.26 -19.44 1.34
CA LEU A 50 -20.97 -18.17 1.49
C LEU A 50 -21.89 -17.92 0.28
N ASP A 51 -23.07 -17.37 0.51
CA ASP A 51 -23.93 -16.89 -0.57
C ASP A 51 -23.62 -15.42 -0.90
N MET A 52 -23.04 -15.17 -2.06
CA MET A 52 -22.72 -13.81 -2.53
C MET A 52 -23.96 -12.92 -2.62
N LYS A 53 -25.14 -13.47 -2.94
CA LYS A 53 -26.38 -12.71 -3.09
C LYS A 53 -26.93 -12.22 -1.75
N ALA A 54 -26.52 -12.83 -0.64
CA ALA A 54 -26.87 -12.37 0.70
C ALA A 54 -26.17 -11.06 1.13
N TYR A 55 -25.19 -10.61 0.34
CA TYR A 55 -24.38 -9.43 0.62
C TYR A 55 -24.72 -8.28 -0.33
N SER A 56 -25.38 -7.25 0.19
CA SER A 56 -25.76 -6.06 -0.57
C SER A 56 -24.55 -5.29 -1.09
N PHE A 57 -23.40 -5.36 -0.42
CA PHE A 57 -22.15 -4.78 -0.92
C PHE A 57 -21.65 -5.38 -2.25
N CYS A 58 -22.13 -6.57 -2.62
CA CYS A 58 -21.84 -7.21 -3.91
C CYS A 58 -22.81 -6.85 -5.03
N ASP A 59 -23.94 -6.19 -4.73
CA ASP A 59 -24.86 -5.70 -5.75
C ASP A 59 -24.30 -4.44 -6.42
N LYS A 60 -23.93 -4.56 -7.70
CA LYS A 60 -23.36 -3.46 -8.49
C LYS A 60 -24.38 -2.40 -8.91
N SER A 61 -25.68 -2.68 -8.78
CA SER A 61 -26.75 -1.71 -9.08
C SER A 61 -26.87 -0.63 -8.01
N LEU A 62 -26.39 -0.90 -6.78
CA LEU A 62 -26.42 0.03 -5.67
C LEU A 62 -25.26 1.05 -5.71
N PRO A 63 -25.47 2.29 -5.21
CA PRO A 63 -24.40 3.27 -5.07
C PRO A 63 -23.26 2.78 -4.18
N PHE A 64 -22.02 3.20 -4.47
CA PHE A 64 -20.84 2.73 -3.73
C PHE A 64 -20.92 3.02 -2.24
N GLN A 65 -21.54 4.13 -1.82
CA GLN A 65 -21.68 4.51 -0.41
C GLN A 65 -22.55 3.51 0.34
N VAL A 66 -23.64 3.03 -0.28
CA VAL A 66 -24.55 2.04 0.29
C VAL A 66 -23.82 0.70 0.45
N ARG A 67 -23.07 0.30 -0.59
CA ARG A 67 -22.29 -0.94 -0.59
C ARG A 67 -21.17 -0.92 0.45
N ALA A 68 -20.41 0.17 0.53
CA ALA A 68 -19.35 0.32 1.52
C ALA A 68 -19.91 0.34 2.94
N LYS A 69 -21.05 1.01 3.16
CA LYS A 69 -21.73 1.03 4.45
C LYS A 69 -22.20 -0.37 4.86
N ASP A 70 -22.85 -1.12 3.97
CA ASP A 70 -23.29 -2.50 4.25
C ASP A 70 -22.11 -3.41 4.64
N LEU A 71 -20.98 -3.30 3.94
CA LEU A 71 -19.77 -4.05 4.31
C LEU A 71 -19.28 -3.71 5.72
N VAL A 72 -19.17 -2.42 6.06
CA VAL A 72 -18.69 -1.98 7.38
C VAL A 72 -19.70 -2.30 8.49
N ASP A 73 -21.00 -2.19 8.23
CA ASP A 73 -22.04 -2.49 9.23
C ASP A 73 -22.06 -3.98 9.61
N ARG A 74 -21.63 -4.86 8.71
CA ARG A 74 -21.52 -6.31 8.95
C ARG A 74 -20.28 -6.72 9.75
N MET A 75 -19.32 -5.82 9.94
CA MET A 75 -18.10 -6.09 10.70
C MET A 75 -18.31 -5.88 12.20
N THR A 76 -17.68 -6.72 13.02
CA THR A 76 -17.55 -6.47 14.46
C THR A 76 -16.64 -5.26 14.72
N LEU A 77 -16.60 -4.77 15.96
CA LEU A 77 -15.72 -3.66 16.32
C LEU A 77 -14.24 -4.03 16.14
N GLU A 78 -13.88 -5.27 16.47
CA GLU A 78 -12.53 -5.82 16.33
C GLU A 78 -12.15 -5.96 14.85
N GLU A 79 -13.04 -6.50 14.02
CA GLU A 79 -12.86 -6.61 12.57
C GLU A 79 -12.64 -5.22 11.95
N LYS A 80 -13.38 -4.19 12.41
CA LYS A 80 -13.20 -2.79 11.98
C LYS A 80 -11.83 -2.24 12.38
N ALA A 81 -11.41 -2.45 13.62
CA ALA A 81 -10.13 -1.98 14.11
C ALA A 81 -8.96 -2.55 13.27
N GLN A 82 -9.07 -3.80 12.83
CA GLN A 82 -8.08 -4.46 11.98
C GLN A 82 -7.98 -3.89 10.54
N GLN A 83 -8.93 -3.04 10.11
CA GLN A 83 -8.87 -2.40 8.78
C GLN A 83 -8.31 -0.97 8.80
N LEU A 84 -7.96 -0.41 9.96
CA LEU A 84 -7.51 0.98 10.09
C LEU A 84 -6.05 1.21 9.71
N GLY A 85 -5.24 0.14 9.68
CA GLY A 85 -3.84 0.20 9.25
C GLY A 85 -3.67 0.15 7.73
N ASN A 86 -2.45 0.41 7.24
CA ASN A 86 -2.14 0.20 5.83
C ASN A 86 -2.26 -1.28 5.42
N THR A 87 -1.86 -2.18 6.32
CA THR A 87 -2.04 -3.63 6.16
C THR A 87 -3.40 -4.03 6.74
N ALA A 88 -4.44 -3.93 5.93
CA ALA A 88 -5.78 -4.35 6.30
C ALA A 88 -5.90 -5.87 6.20
N LEU A 89 -6.24 -6.52 7.32
CA LEU A 89 -6.19 -7.99 7.41
C LEU A 89 -7.34 -8.70 6.68
N GLY A 90 -8.34 -7.96 6.17
CA GLY A 90 -9.54 -8.55 5.60
C GLY A 90 -10.47 -9.11 6.68
N VAL A 91 -11.51 -9.81 6.24
CA VAL A 91 -12.52 -10.47 7.09
C VAL A 91 -13.01 -11.74 6.40
N ASP A 92 -12.42 -12.88 6.76
CA ASP A 92 -12.68 -14.18 6.10
C ASP A 92 -14.17 -14.58 6.15
N ARG A 93 -14.85 -14.32 7.27
CA ARG A 93 -16.29 -14.61 7.44
C ARG A 93 -17.17 -13.88 6.43
N LEU A 94 -16.75 -12.70 5.97
CA LEU A 94 -17.45 -11.90 4.97
C LEU A 94 -16.90 -12.15 3.55
N GLY A 95 -15.94 -13.05 3.39
CA GLY A 95 -15.23 -13.22 2.13
C GLY A 95 -14.45 -11.96 1.71
N LEU A 96 -14.02 -11.13 2.65
CA LEU A 96 -13.20 -9.95 2.38
C LEU A 96 -11.72 -10.33 2.45
N LEU A 97 -11.00 -10.17 1.34
CA LEU A 97 -9.56 -10.43 1.28
C LEU A 97 -8.76 -9.36 2.04
N PRO A 98 -7.57 -9.71 2.54
CA PRO A 98 -6.60 -8.71 3.00
C PRO A 98 -6.28 -7.72 1.88
N TYR A 99 -6.06 -6.46 2.26
CA TYR A 99 -5.72 -5.41 1.31
C TYR A 99 -4.58 -4.56 1.86
N GLU A 100 -3.64 -4.21 0.98
CA GLU A 100 -2.54 -3.33 1.35
C GLU A 100 -2.74 -1.96 0.72
N TRP A 101 -2.91 -0.95 1.57
CA TRP A 101 -3.15 0.43 1.17
C TRP A 101 -1.87 1.14 0.73
N TRP A 102 -0.70 0.66 1.18
CA TRP A 102 0.58 1.28 0.89
C TRP A 102 1.22 0.71 -0.39
N SER A 103 0.94 1.40 -1.51
CA SER A 103 1.71 1.30 -2.74
C SER A 103 2.22 2.68 -3.15
N GLU A 104 3.33 2.73 -3.89
CA GLU A 104 3.98 3.98 -4.33
C GLU A 104 3.99 4.07 -5.86
N ALA A 105 3.73 5.26 -6.40
CA ALA A 105 3.71 5.49 -7.85
C ALA A 105 4.16 6.90 -8.28
N LEU A 106 5.11 7.49 -7.55
CA LEU A 106 5.47 8.92 -7.67
C LEU A 106 5.86 9.35 -9.09
N HIS A 107 6.63 8.51 -9.80
CA HIS A 107 7.07 8.75 -11.18
C HIS A 107 7.16 7.42 -11.96
N GLY A 108 6.21 6.52 -11.71
CA GLY A 108 6.29 5.12 -12.11
C GLY A 108 5.85 4.22 -10.97
N VAL A 109 5.26 3.06 -11.26
CA VAL A 109 4.92 2.08 -10.22
C VAL A 109 6.20 1.63 -9.52
N SER A 110 6.20 1.65 -8.19
CA SER A 110 7.37 1.30 -7.38
C SER A 110 7.10 0.06 -6.53
N ASN A 111 8.18 -0.69 -6.25
CA ASN A 111 8.20 -1.81 -5.31
C ASN A 111 8.66 -1.37 -3.90
N VAL A 112 8.56 -0.06 -3.60
CA VAL A 112 8.70 0.48 -2.26
C VAL A 112 7.38 0.30 -1.52
N GLY A 113 7.46 -0.16 -0.28
CA GLY A 113 6.30 -0.54 0.52
C GLY A 113 5.85 -1.99 0.27
N PRO A 114 4.88 -2.48 1.05
CA PRO A 114 4.42 -3.88 1.00
C PRO A 114 3.39 -4.19 -0.11
N GLY A 115 2.73 -3.18 -0.68
CA GLY A 115 1.56 -3.36 -1.56
C GLY A 115 1.85 -3.68 -3.02
N THR A 116 3.05 -3.37 -3.50
CA THR A 116 3.48 -3.67 -4.88
C THR A 116 4.66 -4.62 -4.85
N ARG A 117 4.74 -5.55 -5.81
CA ARG A 117 5.80 -6.56 -5.93
C ARG A 117 6.23 -6.74 -7.37
N PHE A 118 7.54 -6.68 -7.62
CA PHE A 118 8.12 -7.09 -8.90
C PHE A 118 8.64 -8.52 -8.85
N ASN A 119 8.52 -9.22 -9.97
CA ASN A 119 8.98 -10.58 -10.15
C ASN A 119 9.65 -10.70 -11.52
N LYS A 120 10.91 -11.15 -11.54
CA LYS A 120 11.73 -11.32 -12.76
C LYS A 120 11.02 -12.11 -13.88
N ASN A 121 10.11 -13.02 -13.52
CA ASN A 121 9.46 -13.93 -14.47
C ASN A 121 8.12 -13.40 -15.00
N VAL A 122 7.46 -12.46 -14.31
CA VAL A 122 6.10 -12.02 -14.65
C VAL A 122 6.07 -10.51 -14.92
N VAL A 123 6.45 -9.70 -13.93
CA VAL A 123 6.59 -8.24 -14.07
C VAL A 123 7.95 -7.86 -13.50
N PRO A 124 9.01 -7.82 -14.34
CA PRO A 124 10.38 -7.57 -13.88
C PRO A 124 10.60 -6.12 -13.44
N GLY A 125 9.73 -5.20 -13.86
CA GLY A 125 9.74 -3.79 -13.50
C GLY A 125 8.59 -3.04 -14.15
N ALA A 126 8.56 -1.73 -13.92
CA ALA A 126 7.59 -0.78 -14.46
C ALA A 126 8.31 0.40 -15.11
N THR A 127 7.61 1.23 -15.87
CA THR A 127 8.22 2.39 -16.52
C THR A 127 8.66 3.42 -15.47
N SER A 128 9.92 3.84 -15.53
CA SER A 128 10.48 4.87 -14.65
C SER A 128 10.59 6.19 -15.39
N PHE A 129 9.71 7.13 -15.04
CA PHE A 129 9.70 8.48 -15.59
C PHE A 129 10.68 9.40 -14.84
N PRO A 130 10.99 10.60 -15.37
CA PRO A 130 11.73 11.61 -14.61
C PRO A 130 11.01 11.99 -13.30
N CYS A 131 11.78 12.30 -12.25
CA CYS A 131 11.21 12.78 -10.99
C CYS A 131 10.23 13.96 -11.21
N PRO A 132 9.22 14.14 -10.35
CA PRO A 132 8.19 15.16 -10.52
C PRO A 132 8.73 16.56 -10.82
N ILE A 133 9.84 16.97 -10.20
CA ILE A 133 10.45 18.30 -10.46
C ILE A 133 10.93 18.47 -11.91
N HIS A 134 11.45 17.42 -12.53
CA HIS A 134 11.91 17.44 -13.93
C HIS A 134 10.72 17.42 -14.89
N SER A 135 9.70 16.62 -14.58
CA SER A 135 8.45 16.61 -15.34
C SER A 135 7.71 17.95 -15.23
N ALA A 136 7.84 18.64 -14.10
CA ALA A 136 7.33 20.00 -13.89
C ALA A 136 8.06 21.01 -14.78
N ALA A 137 9.38 20.92 -14.89
CA ALA A 137 10.19 21.84 -15.70
C ALA A 137 9.86 21.84 -17.21
N ALA A 138 9.12 20.85 -17.71
CA ALA A 138 8.64 20.82 -19.09
C ALA A 138 7.47 21.80 -19.37
N PHE A 139 6.86 22.37 -18.33
CA PHE A 139 5.68 23.23 -18.43
C PHE A 139 4.51 22.70 -19.27
N ASN A 140 4.40 21.37 -19.40
CA ASN A 140 3.40 20.71 -20.24
C ASN A 140 2.39 19.89 -19.40
N GLU A 141 1.14 20.36 -19.29
CA GLU A 141 0.10 19.69 -18.49
C GLU A 141 -0.35 18.37 -19.10
N LYS A 142 -0.41 18.31 -20.43
CA LYS A 142 -0.79 17.09 -21.14
C LYS A 142 0.21 15.97 -20.87
N LEU A 143 1.50 16.31 -20.77
CA LEU A 143 2.55 15.36 -20.42
C LEU A 143 2.29 14.71 -19.06
N TRP A 144 1.91 15.50 -18.04
CA TRP A 144 1.57 14.96 -16.72
C TRP A 144 0.39 14.00 -16.80
N LYS A 145 -0.69 14.37 -17.48
CA LYS A 145 -1.83 13.47 -17.67
C LYS A 145 -1.43 12.16 -18.35
N THR A 146 -0.62 12.23 -19.42
CA THR A 146 -0.16 11.04 -20.14
C THR A 146 0.68 10.12 -19.26
N ILE A 147 1.63 10.67 -18.48
CA ILE A 147 2.42 9.87 -17.52
C ILE A 147 1.48 9.13 -16.56
N GLY A 148 0.45 9.81 -16.07
CA GLY A 148 -0.48 9.25 -15.07
C GLY A 148 -1.32 8.14 -15.66
N GLN A 149 -1.73 8.30 -16.92
CA GLN A 149 -2.44 7.25 -17.67
C GLN A 149 -1.57 6.01 -17.84
N VAL A 150 -0.29 6.17 -18.20
CA VAL A 150 0.64 5.02 -18.31
C VAL A 150 0.81 4.34 -16.95
N VAL A 151 1.13 5.09 -15.90
CA VAL A 151 1.31 4.56 -14.54
C VAL A 151 0.06 3.86 -14.04
N SER A 152 -1.13 4.43 -14.25
CA SER A 152 -2.40 3.84 -13.83
C SER A 152 -2.74 2.55 -14.60
N THR A 153 -2.32 2.45 -15.86
CA THR A 153 -2.51 1.25 -16.70
C THR A 153 -1.59 0.13 -16.23
N GLU A 154 -0.31 0.44 -15.98
CA GLU A 154 0.65 -0.53 -15.43
C GLU A 154 0.21 -1.03 -14.05
N ALA A 155 -0.20 -0.11 -13.16
CA ALA A 155 -0.76 -0.42 -11.85
C ALA A 155 -1.95 -1.39 -11.94
N ARG A 156 -2.91 -1.10 -12.83
CA ARG A 156 -4.09 -1.95 -13.04
C ARG A 156 -3.70 -3.33 -13.58
N ALA A 157 -2.76 -3.40 -14.51
CA ALA A 157 -2.26 -4.65 -15.05
C ALA A 157 -1.60 -5.50 -13.96
N MET A 158 -0.79 -4.89 -13.09
CA MET A 158 -0.18 -5.56 -11.95
C MET A 158 -1.20 -6.04 -10.91
N PHE A 159 -2.23 -5.25 -10.62
CA PHE A 159 -3.31 -5.64 -9.72
C PHE A 159 -4.05 -6.89 -10.22
N ASN A 160 -4.33 -6.96 -11.53
CA ASN A 160 -4.99 -8.13 -12.13
C ASN A 160 -4.15 -9.42 -11.98
N LEU A 161 -2.84 -9.29 -11.79
CA LEU A 161 -1.91 -10.39 -11.52
C LEU A 161 -1.67 -10.63 -10.02
N GLY A 162 -2.29 -9.84 -9.14
CA GLY A 162 -2.09 -9.94 -7.69
C GLY A 162 -0.80 -9.37 -7.17
N MET A 163 -0.13 -8.53 -7.96
CA MET A 163 1.19 -8.02 -7.67
C MET A 163 1.19 -6.55 -7.23
N ALA A 164 0.03 -5.90 -7.20
CA ALA A 164 -0.12 -4.52 -6.72
C ALA A 164 -1.50 -4.33 -6.06
N GLY A 165 -1.63 -3.30 -5.23
CA GLY A 165 -2.91 -2.76 -4.78
C GLY A 165 -3.55 -1.81 -5.83
N LEU A 166 -4.60 -1.10 -5.43
CA LEU A 166 -5.31 -0.11 -6.25
C LEU A 166 -5.14 1.33 -5.79
N THR A 167 -4.43 1.52 -4.68
CA THR A 167 -4.25 2.80 -4.01
C THR A 167 -2.79 3.11 -3.95
N TYR A 168 -2.42 4.31 -4.38
CA TYR A 168 -1.03 4.73 -4.43
C TYR A 168 -0.88 6.03 -3.64
N TRP A 169 0.16 6.12 -2.82
CA TRP A 169 0.50 7.31 -2.04
C TRP A 169 1.23 8.34 -2.91
N SER A 170 0.54 8.75 -3.96
CA SER A 170 1.05 9.66 -4.96
C SER A 170 -0.12 10.51 -5.49
N PRO A 171 0.12 11.77 -5.85
CA PRO A 171 1.42 12.46 -5.86
C PRO A 171 1.86 13.09 -4.55
N ASN A 172 3.12 13.53 -4.51
CA ASN A 172 3.57 14.58 -3.61
C ASN A 172 3.30 15.96 -4.24
N ILE A 173 2.38 16.71 -3.65
CA ILE A 173 1.95 18.07 -4.09
C ILE A 173 2.34 19.15 -3.09
N ASN A 174 3.27 18.86 -2.19
CA ASN A 174 3.78 19.87 -1.28
C ASN A 174 4.57 20.93 -2.07
N VAL A 175 4.59 22.15 -1.54
CA VAL A 175 5.34 23.27 -2.12
C VAL A 175 6.72 23.34 -1.48
N VAL A 176 7.77 23.40 -2.29
CA VAL A 176 9.15 23.59 -1.82
C VAL A 176 9.31 25.01 -1.30
N ARG A 177 9.25 25.19 0.02
CA ARG A 177 9.49 26.49 0.67
C ARG A 177 10.93 26.70 1.11
N ASP A 178 11.65 25.61 1.34
CA ASP A 178 13.05 25.60 1.75
C ASP A 178 13.83 24.73 0.76
N PRO A 179 14.82 25.29 0.04
CA PRO A 179 15.58 24.55 -0.96
C PRO A 179 16.43 23.42 -0.36
N ARG A 180 16.62 23.40 0.96
CA ARG A 180 17.34 22.32 1.67
C ARG A 180 16.47 21.07 1.90
N TRP A 181 15.18 21.13 1.60
CA TRP A 181 14.28 20.01 1.82
C TRP A 181 14.67 18.80 0.95
N GLY A 182 15.16 17.72 1.58
CA GLY A 182 15.68 16.55 0.87
C GLY A 182 14.68 15.80 -0.01
N ARG A 183 13.37 16.07 0.12
CA ARG A 183 12.32 15.52 -0.75
C ARG A 183 11.83 16.50 -1.82
N ALA A 184 12.51 17.65 -2.00
CA ALA A 184 12.12 18.65 -2.99
C ALA A 184 12.01 18.08 -4.41
N LEU A 185 12.86 17.09 -4.75
CA LEU A 185 12.84 16.39 -6.05
C LEU A 185 11.52 15.65 -6.34
N GLU A 186 10.78 15.29 -5.29
CA GLU A 186 9.52 14.57 -5.39
C GLU A 186 8.33 15.49 -5.68
N THR A 187 8.55 16.81 -5.74
CA THR A 187 7.47 17.80 -5.85
C THR A 187 7.47 18.50 -7.20
N PRO A 188 6.37 19.19 -7.56
CA PRO A 188 6.35 20.02 -8.76
C PRO A 188 7.07 21.37 -8.62
N GLY A 189 7.67 21.70 -7.45
CA GLY A 189 8.45 22.93 -7.25
C GLY A 189 7.91 23.84 -6.14
N GLU A 190 8.30 25.12 -6.20
CA GLU A 190 8.02 26.13 -5.16
C GLU A 190 6.77 27.00 -5.43
N ASP A 191 6.19 26.94 -6.63
CA ASP A 191 5.01 27.74 -6.97
C ASP A 191 3.70 27.02 -6.58
N PRO A 192 2.86 27.61 -5.70
CA PRO A 192 1.58 27.01 -5.30
C PRO A 192 0.59 26.88 -6.46
N THR A 193 0.61 27.79 -7.43
CA THR A 193 -0.31 27.74 -8.59
C THR A 193 0.02 26.53 -9.45
N TRP A 194 1.30 26.31 -9.67
CA TRP A 194 1.83 25.18 -10.41
C TRP A 194 1.57 23.85 -9.72
N ALA A 195 1.83 23.78 -8.40
CA ALA A 195 1.55 22.61 -7.60
C ALA A 195 0.05 22.29 -7.51
N GLY A 196 -0.80 23.32 -7.44
CA GLY A 196 -2.25 23.19 -7.27
C GLY A 196 -3.03 22.88 -8.55
N THR A 197 -2.62 23.47 -9.69
CA THR A 197 -3.33 23.30 -10.98
C THR A 197 -3.15 21.89 -11.54
N ARG A 198 -2.07 21.19 -11.18
CA ARG A 198 -1.71 19.86 -11.69
C ARG A 198 -2.07 18.73 -10.75
N ARG A 199 -3.29 18.77 -10.20
CA ARG A 199 -3.88 17.57 -9.59
C ARG A 199 -4.07 16.54 -10.72
N TRP A 200 -3.52 15.33 -10.56
CA TRP A 200 -3.75 14.22 -11.50
C TRP A 200 -5.25 13.95 -11.59
N ARG A 201 -5.92 14.56 -12.56
CA ARG A 201 -7.28 14.17 -12.94
C ARG A 201 -7.12 12.93 -13.82
N THR A 202 -7.04 11.78 -13.18
CA THR A 202 -7.25 10.47 -13.82
C THR A 202 -8.70 10.34 -14.24
#